data_AF-A0A4Q9L1X6-F1
#
_entry.id   AF-A0A4Q9L1X6-F1
#
_cell.length_a   1.000
_cell.length_b   1.000
_cell.length_c   1.000
_cell.angle_alpha   90.00
_cell.angle_beta   90.00
_cell.angle_gamma   90.00
#
_symmetry.space_group_name_H-M   'P 1'
#
loop_
_entity.id
_entity.type
_entity.pdbx_description
1 polymer ?
#
loop_
_entity_poly.entity_id
_entity_poly.type
_entity_poly.pdbx_seq_one_letter_code
_entity_poly.pdbx_strand_id
1 'polypeptide(L)'
;MNSSLFSDTFSETKKQGLKHITKSVLNMLESSNGITYTEILRSTSATNSNTLKRRIYDVLSVMRSINIITKTNRRYHISGRDVTTETKMKIEKKKEDVKRMEEMIKAFEFLINKNTGNHTNCEKLYLPFMIVFTDRDSQVQCETNEEKTFFKFKSDKNIQMMDDLAVIKEIQNYTGKSSGKKNTDVNDIFSFIS
;
A
#
# COMPACT_ATOMS: atom_id res chain seq x y z
N MET A 1 57.13 -26.96 -7.10
CA MET A 1 56.34 -25.71 -7.16
C MET A 1 55.42 -25.81 -8.36
N ASN A 2 54.18 -26.27 -8.12
CA ASN A 2 53.14 -26.39 -9.16
C ASN A 2 52.38 -25.08 -9.26
N SER A 3 52.23 -24.56 -10.47
CA SER A 3 50.96 -24.15 -11.09
C SER A 3 51.21 -23.21 -12.27
N SER A 4 51.47 -23.83 -13.42
CA SER A 4 51.03 -23.32 -14.71
C SER A 4 49.50 -23.28 -14.78
N LEU A 5 48.97 -22.49 -15.72
CA LEU A 5 47.56 -22.25 -16.08
C LEU A 5 46.88 -21.11 -15.31
N PHE A 6 46.96 -19.89 -15.85
CA PHE A 6 45.80 -19.00 -16.08
C PHE A 6 46.31 -17.71 -16.76
N SER A 7 47.00 -17.85 -17.90
CA SER A 7 47.35 -16.72 -18.75
C SER A 7 46.24 -16.48 -19.78
N ASP A 8 45.82 -15.21 -19.86
CA ASP A 8 45.38 -14.54 -21.10
C ASP A 8 44.05 -14.94 -21.77
N THR A 9 42.92 -14.88 -21.04
CA THR A 9 41.57 -14.89 -21.68
C THR A 9 40.55 -13.88 -21.14
N PHE A 10 40.93 -12.94 -20.25
CA PHE A 10 39.94 -12.12 -19.51
C PHE A 10 39.74 -10.66 -19.98
N SER A 11 40.41 -10.19 -21.04
CA SER A 11 40.42 -8.75 -21.38
C SER A 11 39.40 -8.32 -22.46
N GLU A 12 39.05 -9.17 -23.42
CA GLU A 12 38.11 -8.80 -24.51
C GLU A 12 36.63 -8.88 -24.10
N THR A 13 36.28 -9.70 -23.11
CA THR A 13 34.88 -9.93 -22.69
C THR A 13 34.27 -8.74 -21.94
N LYS A 14 35.07 -7.80 -21.41
CA LYS A 14 34.56 -6.62 -20.69
C LYS A 14 33.82 -5.63 -21.58
N LYS A 15 34.12 -5.57 -22.88
CA LYS A 15 33.48 -4.65 -23.84
C LYS A 15 32.19 -5.21 -24.46
N GLN A 16 31.81 -6.46 -24.14
CA GLN A 16 30.64 -7.12 -24.73
C GLN A 16 29.62 -7.63 -23.70
N GLY A 17 29.90 -7.46 -22.40
CA GLY A 17 29.00 -7.86 -21.33
C GLY A 17 27.70 -7.06 -21.30
N LEU A 18 26.62 -7.67 -20.82
CA LEU A 18 25.28 -7.05 -20.76
C LEU A 18 25.31 -5.69 -20.04
N LYS A 19 26.11 -5.56 -18.97
CA LYS A 19 26.33 -4.29 -18.24
C LYS A 19 26.88 -3.18 -19.14
N HIS A 20 27.81 -3.51 -20.04
CA HIS A 20 28.39 -2.54 -20.97
C HIS A 20 27.36 -2.12 -22.02
N ILE A 21 26.59 -3.07 -22.55
CA ILE A 21 25.49 -2.82 -23.49
C ILE A 21 24.44 -1.92 -22.82
N THR A 22 24.01 -2.24 -21.60
CA THR A 22 23.07 -1.42 -20.81
C THR A 22 23.56 0.01 -20.62
N LYS A 23 24.83 0.20 -20.24
CA LYS A 23 25.41 1.53 -20.04
C LYS A 23 25.50 2.31 -21.35
N SER A 24 25.86 1.64 -22.45
CA SER A 24 25.94 2.26 -23.77
C SER A 24 24.56 2.74 -24.26
N VAL A 25 23.55 1.87 -24.15
CA VAL A 25 22.15 2.19 -24.49
C VAL A 25 21.63 3.36 -23.65
N LEU A 26 21.91 3.38 -22.34
CA LEU A 26 21.50 4.46 -21.44
C LEU A 26 22.14 5.81 -21.82
N ASN A 27 23.45 5.85 -22.02
CA ASN A 27 24.15 7.07 -22.41
C ASN A 27 23.62 7.65 -23.75
N MET A 28 23.25 6.77 -24.69
CA MET A 28 22.65 7.18 -25.97
C MET A 28 21.25 7.76 -25.79
N LEU A 29 20.45 7.14 -24.92
CA LEU A 29 19.13 7.63 -24.55
C LEU A 29 19.20 8.97 -23.79
N GLU A 30 20.26 9.22 -23.02
CA GLU A 30 20.48 10.48 -22.30
C GLU A 30 20.97 11.60 -23.22
N SER A 31 21.80 11.27 -24.21
CA SER A 31 22.38 12.23 -25.15
C SER A 31 21.44 12.62 -26.30
N SER A 32 20.33 11.89 -26.49
CA SER A 32 19.41 12.10 -27.62
C SER A 32 17.95 12.01 -27.17
N ASN A 33 17.12 12.95 -27.58
CA ASN A 33 15.69 12.97 -27.27
C ASN A 33 14.92 11.94 -28.13
N GLY A 34 15.13 10.67 -27.83
CA GLY A 34 14.54 9.53 -28.54
C GLY A 34 15.52 8.89 -29.51
N ILE A 35 15.76 7.58 -29.36
CA ILE A 35 16.61 6.79 -30.25
C ILE A 35 15.87 5.54 -30.76
N THR A 36 16.11 5.15 -32.00
CA THR A 36 15.55 3.93 -32.60
C THR A 36 16.45 2.72 -32.36
N TYR A 37 15.86 1.52 -32.43
CA TYR A 37 16.62 0.27 -32.31
C TYR A 37 17.76 0.17 -33.35
N THR A 38 17.52 0.64 -34.57
CA THR A 38 18.49 0.65 -35.67
C THR A 38 19.66 1.60 -35.39
N GLU A 39 19.40 2.75 -34.76
CA GLU A 39 20.44 3.69 -34.37
C GLU A 39 21.30 3.11 -33.23
N ILE A 40 20.69 2.44 -32.25
CA ILE A 40 21.41 1.73 -31.17
C ILE A 40 22.32 0.64 -31.75
N LEU A 41 21.83 -0.14 -32.72
CA LEU A 41 22.62 -1.21 -33.33
C LEU A 41 23.80 -0.66 -34.16
N ARG A 42 23.63 0.51 -34.80
CA ARG A 42 24.68 1.14 -35.60
C ARG A 42 25.80 1.73 -34.74
N SER A 43 25.49 2.21 -33.55
CA SER A 43 26.44 2.79 -32.61
C SER A 43 27.13 1.76 -31.71
N THR A 44 26.52 0.59 -31.52
CA THR A 44 27.12 -0.54 -30.80
C THR A 44 27.87 -1.46 -31.77
N SER A 45 29.10 -1.08 -32.12
CA SER A 45 29.97 -1.85 -33.02
C SER A 45 30.36 -3.21 -32.43
N ALA A 46 29.59 -4.27 -32.70
CA ALA A 46 29.99 -5.65 -32.37
C ALA A 46 30.01 -6.56 -33.61
N THR A 47 31.05 -7.37 -33.69
CA THR A 47 31.37 -8.35 -34.73
C THR A 47 30.39 -9.51 -34.84
N ASN A 48 29.44 -9.67 -33.89
CA ASN A 48 28.47 -10.76 -33.89
C ASN A 48 27.02 -10.25 -33.77
N SER A 49 26.41 -9.99 -34.93
CA SER A 49 25.18 -9.20 -35.05
C SER A 49 23.95 -9.86 -34.38
N ASN A 50 23.84 -11.19 -34.35
CA ASN A 50 22.66 -11.88 -33.82
C ASN A 50 22.61 -11.89 -32.29
N THR A 51 23.73 -12.16 -31.63
CA THR A 51 23.83 -12.16 -30.17
C THR A 51 23.61 -10.75 -29.63
N LEU A 52 24.21 -9.73 -30.26
CA LEU A 52 24.02 -8.33 -29.86
C LEU A 52 22.56 -7.89 -30.02
N LYS A 53 21.93 -8.21 -31.16
CA LYS A 53 20.50 -7.92 -31.39
C LYS A 53 19.64 -8.46 -30.25
N ARG A 54 19.85 -9.71 -29.84
CA ARG A 54 19.11 -10.33 -28.72
C ARG A 54 19.35 -9.60 -27.40
N ARG A 55 20.60 -9.25 -27.09
CA ARG A 55 20.96 -8.54 -25.85
C ARG A 55 20.38 -7.13 -25.78
N ILE A 56 20.34 -6.40 -26.88
CA ILE A 56 19.69 -5.08 -26.93
C ILE A 56 18.19 -5.22 -26.67
N TYR A 57 17.53 -6.24 -27.24
CA TYR A 57 16.12 -6.51 -26.92
C TYR A 57 15.91 -6.84 -25.44
N ASP A 58 16.77 -7.64 -24.82
CA ASP A 58 16.69 -7.93 -23.38
C ASP A 58 16.81 -6.65 -22.55
N VAL A 59 17.80 -5.80 -22.86
CA VAL A 59 18.00 -4.51 -22.19
C VAL A 59 16.78 -3.60 -22.36
N LEU A 60 16.30 -3.41 -23.59
CA LEU A 60 15.16 -2.54 -23.86
C LEU A 60 13.86 -3.09 -23.25
N SER A 61 13.67 -4.41 -23.24
CA SER A 61 12.51 -5.05 -22.62
C SER A 61 12.52 -4.85 -21.12
N VAL A 62 13.66 -5.10 -20.46
CA VAL A 62 13.80 -4.91 -19.01
C VAL A 62 13.66 -3.44 -18.62
N MET A 63 14.31 -2.53 -19.35
CA MET A 63 14.17 -1.08 -19.11
C MET A 63 12.73 -0.61 -19.28
N ARG A 64 11.98 -1.19 -20.23
CA ARG A 64 10.55 -0.89 -20.42
C ARG A 64 9.70 -1.47 -19.30
N SER A 65 9.97 -2.70 -18.84
CA SER A 65 9.26 -3.34 -17.73
C SER A 65 9.46 -2.62 -16.39
N ILE A 66 10.58 -1.91 -16.21
CA ILE A 66 10.89 -1.11 -15.01
C ILE A 66 10.57 0.38 -15.24
N ASN A 67 9.82 0.72 -16.30
CA ASN A 67 9.39 2.09 -16.61
C ASN A 67 10.53 3.13 -16.76
N ILE A 68 11.75 2.68 -17.08
CA ILE A 68 12.92 3.57 -17.33
C ILE A 68 12.81 4.20 -18.72
N ILE A 69 12.26 3.48 -19.70
CA ILE A 69 12.10 3.94 -21.08
C ILE A 69 10.68 3.70 -21.60
N THR A 70 10.21 4.58 -22.47
CA THR A 70 8.94 4.45 -23.21
C THR A 70 9.22 4.27 -24.70
N LYS A 71 8.31 3.59 -25.41
CA LYS A 71 8.42 3.37 -26.86
C LYS A 71 7.25 4.05 -27.58
N THR A 72 7.55 5.07 -28.37
CA THR A 72 6.57 5.83 -29.16
C THR A 72 7.00 5.84 -30.62
N ASN A 73 6.12 5.46 -31.56
CA ASN A 73 6.42 5.47 -33.00
C ASN A 73 7.79 4.85 -33.38
N ARG A 74 8.12 3.69 -32.79
CA ARG A 74 9.39 2.95 -32.95
C ARG A 74 10.65 3.64 -32.39
N ARG A 75 10.50 4.77 -31.70
CA ARG A 75 11.57 5.46 -30.96
C ARG A 75 11.45 5.14 -29.47
N TYR A 76 12.59 4.97 -28.83
CA TYR A 76 12.72 4.78 -27.39
C TYR A 76 13.11 6.10 -26.76
N HIS A 77 12.31 6.59 -25.84
CA HIS A 77 12.56 7.79 -25.08
C HIS A 77 12.89 7.39 -23.65
N ILE A 78 13.78 8.13 -22.98
CA ILE A 78 13.84 8.04 -21.52
C ILE A 78 12.47 8.44 -21.01
N SER A 79 11.87 7.55 -20.21
CA SER A 79 10.66 7.89 -19.48
C SER A 79 11.06 8.99 -18.51
N GLY A 80 10.80 10.24 -18.89
CA GLY A 80 11.16 11.39 -18.06
C GLY A 80 10.32 11.34 -16.80
N ARG A 81 10.89 10.87 -15.69
CA ARG A 81 10.33 11.06 -14.34
C ARG A 81 8.82 10.81 -14.27
N ASP A 82 8.28 9.83 -14.99
CA ASP A 82 6.84 9.48 -14.91
C ASP A 82 6.55 8.60 -13.67
N VAL A 83 7.24 8.96 -12.59
CA VAL A 83 6.82 9.04 -11.17
C VAL A 83 5.47 9.77 -11.06
N THR A 84 4.61 9.80 -12.07
CA THR A 84 3.31 10.43 -11.97
C THR A 84 2.26 9.39 -11.68
N THR A 85 2.02 8.35 -12.46
CA THR A 85 0.89 7.43 -12.16
C THR A 85 1.11 6.58 -10.90
N GLU A 86 2.19 5.80 -10.81
CA GLU A 86 2.43 4.98 -9.60
C GLU A 86 2.69 5.83 -8.36
N THR A 87 3.32 7.00 -8.52
CA THR A 87 3.59 7.86 -7.36
C THR A 87 2.38 8.71 -7.02
N LYS A 88 1.53 9.10 -7.98
CA LYS A 88 0.21 9.68 -7.71
C LYS A 88 -0.65 8.68 -6.97
N MET A 89 -0.72 7.41 -7.39
CA MET A 89 -1.45 6.37 -6.65
C MET A 89 -0.89 6.20 -5.22
N LYS A 90 0.44 6.18 -5.05
CA LYS A 90 1.06 6.14 -3.71
C LYS A 90 0.77 7.41 -2.89
N ILE A 91 0.76 8.58 -3.52
CA ILE A 91 0.45 9.86 -2.88
C ILE A 91 -1.03 9.91 -2.50
N GLU A 92 -1.94 9.48 -3.36
CA GLU A 92 -3.38 9.40 -3.10
C GLU A 92 -3.66 8.44 -1.95
N LYS A 93 -3.08 7.24 -1.99
CA LYS A 93 -3.17 6.29 -0.87
C LYS A 93 -2.65 6.89 0.43
N LYS A 94 -1.49 7.55 0.39
CA LYS A 94 -0.94 8.24 1.58
C LYS A 94 -1.84 9.38 2.05
N LYS A 95 -2.48 10.13 1.15
CA LYS A 95 -3.44 11.18 1.50
C LYS A 95 -4.68 10.60 2.18
N GLU A 96 -5.20 9.48 1.68
CA GLU A 96 -6.29 8.75 2.31
C GLU A 96 -5.90 8.22 3.70
N ASP A 97 -4.69 7.66 3.82
CA ASP A 97 -4.16 7.18 5.10
C ASP A 97 -4.01 8.33 6.11
N VAL A 98 -3.47 9.48 5.69
CA VAL A 98 -3.36 10.69 6.52
C VAL A 98 -4.75 11.16 6.95
N LYS A 99 -5.71 11.26 6.03
CA LYS A 99 -7.08 11.66 6.36
C LYS A 99 -7.72 10.69 7.36
N ARG A 100 -7.53 9.38 7.19
CA ARG A 100 -8.01 8.35 8.14
C ARG A 100 -7.39 8.54 9.52
N MET A 101 -6.09 8.81 9.60
CA MET A 101 -5.39 9.06 10.86
C MET A 101 -5.89 10.34 11.53
N GLU A 102 -6.12 11.42 10.78
CA GLU A 102 -6.68 12.66 11.31
C GLU A 102 -8.09 12.45 11.89
N GLU A 103 -8.94 11.67 11.22
CA GLU A 103 -10.26 11.30 11.73
C GLU A 103 -10.18 10.47 13.02
N MET A 104 -9.22 9.55 13.09
CA MET A 104 -8.97 8.73 14.28
C MET A 104 -8.51 9.59 15.47
N ILE A 105 -7.57 10.51 15.24
CA ILE A 105 -7.10 11.45 16.28
C ILE A 105 -8.27 12.27 16.82
N LYS A 106 -9.09 12.86 15.94
CA LYS A 106 -10.25 13.66 16.35
C LYS A 106 -11.27 12.86 17.18
N ALA A 107 -11.49 11.59 16.82
CA ALA A 107 -12.38 10.71 17.56
C ALA A 107 -11.86 10.43 18.98
N PHE A 108 -10.56 10.16 19.12
CA PHE A 108 -9.96 9.93 20.44
C PHE A 108 -9.86 11.20 21.28
N GLU A 109 -9.53 12.34 20.69
CA GLU A 109 -9.57 13.63 21.40
C GLU A 109 -10.98 13.92 21.93
N PHE A 110 -12.02 13.68 21.12
CA PHE A 110 -13.41 13.80 21.56
C PHE A 110 -13.70 12.88 22.75
N LEU A 111 -13.28 11.61 22.67
CA LEU A 111 -13.51 10.62 23.73
C LEU A 111 -12.80 11.01 25.03
N ILE A 112 -11.51 11.37 24.95
CA ILE A 112 -10.71 11.83 26.10
C ILE A 112 -11.39 13.05 26.73
N ASN A 113 -11.77 14.06 25.93
CA ASN A 113 -12.41 15.27 26.44
C ASN A 113 -13.78 14.98 27.07
N LYS A 114 -14.58 14.11 26.47
CA LYS A 114 -15.87 13.65 27.03
C LYS A 114 -15.68 12.96 28.39
N ASN A 115 -14.61 12.17 28.52
CA ASN A 115 -14.34 11.36 29.71
C ASN A 115 -13.53 12.11 30.78
N THR A 116 -12.92 13.25 30.43
CA THR A 116 -12.20 14.13 31.35
C THR A 116 -13.20 14.77 32.32
N GLY A 117 -13.15 14.37 33.59
CA GLY A 117 -14.03 14.86 34.64
C GLY A 117 -15.15 13.89 35.06
N ASN A 118 -15.43 12.85 34.27
CA ASN A 118 -16.35 11.76 34.66
C ASN A 118 -15.56 10.62 35.33
N HIS A 119 -15.30 10.79 36.61
CA HIS A 119 -14.64 9.79 37.47
C HIS A 119 -15.66 8.96 38.28
N THR A 120 -16.80 8.60 37.69
CA THR A 120 -17.71 7.66 38.34
C THR A 120 -17.06 6.28 38.36
N ASN A 121 -17.21 5.55 39.48
CA ASN A 121 -16.76 4.15 39.66
C ASN A 121 -17.60 3.16 38.83
N CYS A 122 -18.11 3.57 37.67
CA CYS A 122 -18.85 2.73 36.76
C CYS A 122 -17.90 1.82 35.97
N GLU A 123 -18.40 0.65 35.56
CA GLU A 123 -17.67 -0.25 34.66
C GLU A 123 -17.34 0.47 33.35
N LYS A 124 -16.11 0.30 32.85
CA LYS A 124 -15.60 1.01 31.66
C LYS A 124 -15.21 0.02 30.58
N LEU A 125 -15.58 0.31 29.34
CA LEU A 125 -15.14 -0.42 28.16
C LEU A 125 -13.96 0.32 27.54
N TYR A 126 -12.77 -0.27 27.66
CA TYR A 126 -11.52 0.30 27.15
C TYR A 126 -11.25 -0.14 25.71
N LEU A 127 -10.57 0.73 24.97
CA LEU A 127 -10.04 0.43 23.65
C LEU A 127 -8.87 -0.58 23.71
N PRO A 128 -8.69 -1.43 22.68
CA PRO A 128 -9.55 -1.61 21.51
C PRO A 128 -10.72 -2.56 21.80
N PHE A 129 -11.87 -2.32 21.16
CA PHE A 129 -13.03 -3.21 21.26
C PHE A 129 -13.78 -3.30 19.94
N MET A 130 -14.69 -4.28 19.87
CA MET A 130 -15.64 -4.43 18.78
C MET A 130 -17.01 -4.72 19.38
N ILE A 131 -18.06 -4.10 18.84
CA ILE A 131 -19.43 -4.37 19.23
C ILE A 131 -20.05 -5.30 18.20
N VAL A 132 -20.55 -6.43 18.69
CA VAL A 132 -21.40 -7.34 17.94
C VAL A 132 -22.81 -7.19 18.48
N PHE A 133 -23.76 -6.85 17.62
CA PHE A 133 -25.14 -6.60 18.02
C PHE A 133 -26.13 -7.16 17.01
N THR A 134 -27.35 -7.35 17.45
CA THR A 134 -28.46 -7.90 16.67
C THR A 134 -29.77 -7.38 17.28
N ASP A 135 -30.92 -7.71 16.70
CA ASP A 135 -32.21 -7.21 17.17
C ASP A 135 -32.53 -7.72 18.58
N ARG A 136 -33.24 -6.92 19.39
CA ARG A 136 -33.53 -7.22 20.81
C ARG A 136 -34.30 -8.52 21.03
N ASP A 137 -35.10 -8.94 20.07
CA ASP A 137 -35.94 -10.14 20.08
C ASP A 137 -35.29 -11.33 19.35
N SER A 138 -34.00 -11.23 19.00
CA SER A 138 -33.25 -12.35 18.42
C SER A 138 -32.89 -13.41 19.45
N GLN A 139 -32.84 -14.67 19.01
CA GLN A 139 -32.33 -15.80 19.75
C GLN A 139 -30.85 -16.02 19.41
N VAL A 140 -29.96 -15.67 20.34
CA VAL A 140 -28.51 -15.82 20.14
C VAL A 140 -27.97 -17.05 20.89
N GLN A 141 -27.35 -17.97 20.15
CA GLN A 141 -26.56 -19.08 20.69
C GLN A 141 -25.06 -18.74 20.59
N CYS A 142 -24.35 -18.84 21.71
CA CYS A 142 -22.90 -18.67 21.78
C CYS A 142 -22.23 -19.99 22.16
N GLU A 143 -21.31 -20.45 21.33
CA GLU A 143 -20.43 -21.61 21.59
C GLU A 143 -19.00 -21.08 21.75
N THR A 144 -18.30 -21.52 22.80
CA THR A 144 -16.89 -21.15 23.05
C THR A 144 -16.10 -22.37 23.50
N ASN A 145 -14.79 -22.34 23.30
CA ASN A 145 -13.88 -23.34 23.87
C ASN A 145 -13.52 -22.99 25.32
N GLU A 146 -12.95 -23.95 26.06
CA GLU A 146 -12.57 -23.77 27.47
C GLU A 146 -11.58 -22.60 27.66
N GLU A 147 -10.67 -22.42 26.71
CA GLU A 147 -9.66 -21.36 26.72
C GLU A 147 -10.19 -19.97 26.34
N LYS A 148 -11.46 -19.87 25.90
CA LYS A 148 -12.09 -18.63 25.43
C LYS A 148 -11.31 -17.92 24.31
N THR A 149 -10.57 -18.68 23.51
CA THR A 149 -9.83 -18.17 22.35
C THR A 149 -10.69 -18.15 21.09
N PHE A 150 -11.83 -18.84 21.12
CA PHE A 150 -12.77 -18.91 20.01
C PHE A 150 -14.20 -18.73 20.49
N PHE A 151 -14.96 -17.92 19.75
CA PHE A 151 -16.38 -17.72 19.95
C PHE A 151 -17.12 -17.91 18.63
N LYS A 152 -18.22 -18.64 18.68
CA LYS A 152 -19.13 -18.84 17.55
C LYS A 152 -20.51 -18.40 17.96
N PHE A 153 -20.98 -17.35 17.31
CA PHE A 153 -22.33 -16.82 17.48
C PHE A 153 -23.22 -17.33 16.36
N LYS A 154 -24.39 -17.84 16.73
CA LYS A 154 -25.50 -18.10 15.81
C LYS A 154 -26.68 -17.26 16.30
N SER A 155 -27.32 -16.55 15.39
CA SER A 155 -28.56 -15.83 15.66
C SER A 155 -29.58 -16.23 14.60
N ASP A 156 -30.85 -16.27 14.97
CA ASP A 156 -31.97 -16.39 14.05
C ASP A 156 -32.16 -15.12 13.19
N LYS A 157 -31.59 -14.00 13.64
CA LYS A 157 -31.59 -12.71 12.95
C LYS A 157 -30.19 -12.29 12.53
N ASN A 158 -30.13 -11.22 11.73
CA ASN A 158 -28.86 -10.70 11.25
C ASN A 158 -28.02 -10.16 12.40
N ILE A 159 -26.77 -10.59 12.43
CA ILE A 159 -25.74 -10.07 13.33
C ILE A 159 -24.98 -8.97 12.59
N GLN A 160 -24.81 -7.83 13.25
CA GLN A 160 -24.03 -6.70 12.78
C GLN A 160 -22.81 -6.50 13.67
N MET A 161 -21.76 -5.95 13.07
CA MET A 161 -20.49 -5.69 13.75
C MET A 161 -20.08 -4.24 13.51
N MET A 162 -19.52 -3.62 14.54
CA MET A 162 -19.02 -2.26 14.49
C MET A 162 -17.70 -2.18 15.26
N ASP A 163 -16.70 -1.56 14.63
CA ASP A 163 -15.42 -1.29 15.28
C ASP A 163 -15.52 -0.11 16.24
N ASP A 164 -14.53 0.01 17.12
CA ASP A 164 -14.45 1.08 18.12
C ASP A 164 -14.54 2.49 17.51
N LEU A 165 -13.89 2.75 16.38
CA LEU A 165 -13.90 4.05 15.71
C LEU A 165 -15.29 4.43 15.18
N ALA A 166 -16.00 3.49 14.55
CA ALA A 166 -17.37 3.72 14.11
C ALA A 166 -18.30 3.97 15.29
N VAL A 167 -18.11 3.25 16.41
CA VAL A 167 -18.86 3.50 17.66
C VAL A 167 -18.60 4.92 18.17
N ILE A 168 -17.35 5.35 18.27
CA ILE A 168 -17.01 6.69 18.77
C ILE A 168 -17.59 7.79 17.88
N LYS A 169 -17.52 7.63 16.55
CA LYS A 169 -18.13 8.57 15.59
C LYS A 169 -19.64 8.66 15.78
N GLU A 170 -20.30 7.53 16.03
CA GLU A 170 -21.74 7.51 16.27
C GLU A 170 -22.09 8.23 17.57
N ILE A 171 -21.33 8.02 18.65
CA ILE A 171 -21.47 8.78 19.91
C ILE A 171 -21.33 10.28 19.66
N GLN A 172 -20.32 10.69 18.89
CA GLN A 172 -20.09 12.10 18.54
C GLN A 172 -21.28 12.69 17.78
N ASN A 173 -21.82 11.96 16.79
CA ASN A 173 -22.99 12.35 16.02
C ASN A 173 -24.24 12.51 16.89
N TYR A 174 -24.47 11.58 17.82
CA TYR A 174 -25.59 11.65 18.77
C TYR A 174 -25.47 12.85 19.71
N THR A 175 -24.26 13.11 20.21
CA THR A 175 -23.99 14.24 21.11
C THR A 175 -24.23 15.58 20.40
N GLY A 176 -23.86 15.68 19.11
CA GLY A 176 -24.10 16.88 18.29
C GLY A 176 -25.57 17.12 17.88
N LYS A 177 -26.41 16.06 17.85
CA LYS A 177 -27.84 16.13 17.46
C LYS A 177 -28.80 16.27 18.64
N SER A 178 -28.34 16.13 19.88
CA SER A 178 -29.18 16.08 21.09
C SER A 178 -29.79 17.42 21.55
N SER A 179 -29.92 18.42 20.68
CA SER A 179 -30.79 19.58 20.92
C SER A 179 -32.28 19.27 20.74
N GLY A 180 -32.66 18.05 20.31
CA GLY A 180 -34.06 17.64 20.23
C GLY A 180 -34.28 16.12 20.31
N LYS A 181 -34.95 15.69 21.40
CA LYS A 181 -35.42 14.32 21.73
C LYS A 181 -34.36 13.32 22.24
N LYS A 182 -34.36 13.16 23.57
CA LYS A 182 -33.60 12.17 24.33
C LYS A 182 -34.25 10.79 24.18
N ASN A 183 -33.55 9.84 23.57
CA ASN A 183 -33.90 8.42 23.63
C ASN A 183 -32.99 7.77 24.70
N THR A 184 -33.56 7.36 25.82
CA THR A 184 -32.81 7.01 27.06
C THR A 184 -31.96 5.75 26.94
N ASP A 185 -32.44 4.70 26.26
CA ASP A 185 -31.76 3.39 26.23
C ASP A 185 -30.39 3.38 25.52
N VAL A 186 -30.18 4.24 24.53
CA VAL A 186 -28.95 4.28 23.73
C VAL A 186 -27.85 5.09 24.43
N ASN A 187 -28.25 6.06 25.26
CA ASN A 187 -27.32 6.91 26.00
C ASN A 187 -26.56 6.14 27.08
N ASP A 188 -27.16 5.10 27.65
CA ASP A 188 -26.56 4.34 28.74
C ASP A 188 -25.35 3.52 28.26
N ILE A 189 -25.44 2.81 27.14
CA ILE A 189 -24.32 2.01 26.61
C ILE A 189 -23.13 2.90 26.24
N PHE A 190 -23.40 4.06 25.64
CA PHE A 190 -22.37 5.00 25.21
C PHE A 190 -21.74 5.82 26.35
N SER A 191 -22.25 5.69 27.58
CA SER A 191 -21.68 6.31 28.77
C SER A 191 -20.47 5.53 29.31
N PHE A 192 -20.36 4.23 29.00
CA PHE A 192 -19.32 3.35 29.54
C PHE A 192 -18.03 3.32 28.71
N ILE A 193 -18.04 3.86 27.49
CA ILE A 193 -16.89 3.80 26.58
C ILE A 193 -15.82 4.80 27.04
N SER A 194 -14.62 4.29 27.34
CA SER A 194 -13.51 5.03 27.94
C SER A 194 -12.28 5.11 27.05
#